data_AF-A0A220VDW5-F1
#
_entry.id   AF-A0A220VDW5-F1
#
_cell.length_a   1.000
_cell.length_b   1.000
_cell.length_c   1.000
_cell.angle_alpha   90.00
_cell.angle_beta   90.00
_cell.angle_gamma   90.00
#
_symmetry.space_group_name_H-M   'P 1'
#
loop_
_entity.id
_entity.type
_entity.pdbx_description
1 polymer ?
#
loop_
_entity_poly.entity_id
_entity_poly.type
_entity_poly.pdbx_seq_one_letter_code
_entity_poly.pdbx_strand_id
1 'polypeptide(L)'
;MIILSQLYLVDSQRFKNVEVRGRSRLYLSPSKELLIKSGTNTRPKQIPRTSFWIITNTNTERKKQIIEDVMQQMDFKKLTIESVIQII
;
A
#
# COMPACT_ATOMS: atom_id res chain seq x y z
N MET A 1 8.16 -0.11 3.38
CA MET A 1 7.80 -1.52 3.08
C MET A 1 7.50 -2.32 4.35
N ILE A 2 8.28 -2.17 5.43
CA ILE A 2 8.03 -2.86 6.71
C ILE A 2 6.60 -2.63 7.22
N ILE A 3 6.09 -1.39 7.16
CA ILE A 3 4.73 -1.05 7.61
C ILE A 3 3.67 -1.90 6.90
N LEU A 4 3.69 -1.98 5.57
CA LEU A 4 2.73 -2.80 4.80
C LEU A 4 2.83 -4.29 5.12
N SER A 5 4.04 -4.80 5.35
CA SER A 5 4.23 -6.19 5.82
C SER A 5 3.58 -6.40 7.19
N GLN A 6 3.68 -5.45 8.11
CA GLN A 6 3.07 -5.55 9.44
C GLN A 6 1.55 -5.43 9.38
N LEU A 7 1.00 -4.52 8.57
CA LEU A 7 -0.45 -4.40 8.38
C LEU A 7 -1.05 -5.71 7.87
N TYR A 8 -0.41 -6.37 6.89
CA TYR A 8 -0.85 -7.68 6.42
C TYR A 8 -0.82 -8.76 7.51
N LEU A 9 0.19 -8.74 8.40
CA LEU A 9 0.30 -9.70 9.51
C LEU A 9 -0.73 -9.45 10.61
N VAL A 10 -1.11 -8.19 10.85
CA VAL A 10 -2.14 -7.83 11.83
C VAL A 10 -3.50 -8.37 11.42
N ASP A 11 -3.92 -8.13 10.17
CA ASP A 11 -5.16 -8.67 9.64
C ASP A 11 -5.07 -8.84 8.12
N SER A 12 -4.73 -10.05 7.70
CA SER A 12 -4.59 -10.39 6.28
C SER A 12 -5.92 -10.37 5.51
N GLN A 13 -7.07 -10.55 6.20
CA GLN A 13 -8.38 -10.54 5.56
C GLN A 13 -8.78 -9.11 5.22
N ARG A 14 -8.67 -8.20 6.19
CA ARG A 14 -8.88 -6.75 5.93
C ARG A 14 -7.91 -6.23 4.89
N PHE A 15 -6.62 -6.59 5.00
CA PHE A 15 -5.62 -6.16 4.03
C PHE A 15 -5.94 -6.61 2.60
N LYS A 16 -6.51 -7.81 2.40
CA LYS A 16 -6.88 -8.27 1.05
C LYS A 16 -8.00 -7.46 0.42
N ASN A 17 -8.84 -6.83 1.24
CA ASN A 17 -9.97 -6.03 0.78
C ASN A 17 -9.58 -4.59 0.46
N VAL A 18 -8.33 -4.17 0.72
CA VAL A 18 -7.93 -2.80 0.45
C VAL A 18 -7.67 -2.58 -1.04
N GLU A 19 -8.26 -1.52 -1.60
CA GLU A 19 -7.99 -1.06 -2.96
C GLU A 19 -7.33 0.31 -2.91
N VAL A 20 -6.08 0.40 -3.36
CA VAL A 20 -5.32 1.65 -3.36
C VAL A 20 -4.86 1.97 -4.77
N ARG A 21 -5.34 3.10 -5.28
CA ARG A 21 -5.06 3.55 -6.64
C ARG A 21 -5.02 5.06 -6.75
N GLY A 22 -4.21 5.55 -7.69
CA GLY A 22 -4.27 6.93 -8.14
C GLY A 22 -5.24 7.10 -9.30
N ARG A 23 -5.12 8.24 -9.99
CA ARG A 23 -5.96 8.59 -11.14
C ARG A 23 -5.94 7.53 -12.26
N SER A 24 -4.77 7.03 -12.62
CA SER A 24 -4.61 6.03 -13.68
C SER A 24 -3.89 4.76 -13.23
N ARG A 25 -3.19 4.80 -12.10
CA ARG A 25 -2.27 3.74 -11.65
C ARG A 25 -2.84 2.99 -10.46
N LEU A 26 -2.72 1.67 -10.49
CA LEU A 26 -2.95 0.83 -9.34
C LEU A 26 -1.68 0.86 -8.48
N TYR A 27 -1.81 1.07 -7.18
CA TYR A 27 -0.65 1.21 -6.29
C TYR A 27 -0.30 -0.09 -5.59
N LEU A 28 -1.32 -0.87 -5.19
CA LEU A 28 -1.20 -2.14 -4.49
C LEU A 28 -2.01 -3.22 -5.23
N SER A 29 -1.46 -4.41 -5.39
CA SER A 29 -2.17 -5.54 -6.02
C SER A 29 -1.58 -6.89 -5.65
N PRO A 30 -2.36 -7.98 -5.61
CA PRO A 30 -1.81 -9.34 -5.57
C PRO A 30 -1.13 -9.76 -6.88
N SER A 31 -1.33 -9.05 -8.00
CA SER A 31 -0.66 -9.32 -9.29
C SER A 31 0.30 -8.20 -9.66
N LYS A 32 1.55 -8.58 -9.90
CA LYS A 32 2.58 -7.69 -10.42
C LYS A 32 2.19 -7.13 -11.78
N GLU A 33 1.58 -7.96 -12.63
CA GLU A 33 1.20 -7.64 -14.00
C GLU A 33 0.13 -6.55 -14.02
N LEU A 34 -0.83 -6.58 -13.09
CA LEU A 34 -1.84 -5.53 -12.97
C LEU A 34 -1.20 -4.16 -12.66
N LEU A 35 -0.17 -4.12 -11.81
CA LEU A 35 0.56 -2.88 -11.52
C LEU A 35 1.33 -2.37 -12.75
N ILE A 36 1.96 -3.26 -13.53
CA ILE A 36 2.65 -2.89 -14.78
C ILE A 36 1.65 -2.36 -15.81
N LYS A 37 0.52 -3.04 -15.99
CA LYS A 37 -0.53 -2.61 -16.93
C LYS A 37 -1.19 -1.30 -16.55
N SER A 38 -1.28 -0.99 -15.25
CA SER A 38 -1.89 0.25 -14.76
C SER A 38 -1.07 1.51 -15.06
N GLY A 39 0.20 1.41 -15.43
CA GLY A 39 0.95 2.59 -15.83
C GLY A 39 2.42 2.37 -16.15
N THR A 40 3.00 3.38 -16.80
CA THR A 40 4.42 3.40 -17.15
C THR A 40 5.30 3.60 -15.92
N ASN A 41 6.46 2.93 -15.89
CA ASN A 41 7.49 3.06 -14.86
C ASN A 41 6.99 2.81 -13.41
N THR A 42 6.04 1.91 -13.20
CA THR A 42 5.50 1.61 -11.85
C THR A 42 6.50 0.92 -10.93
N ARG A 43 7.54 0.29 -11.48
CA ARG A 43 8.60 -0.45 -10.74
C ARG A 43 8.02 -1.27 -9.58
N PRO A 44 7.16 -2.27 -9.84
CA PRO A 44 6.54 -3.05 -8.77
C PRO A 44 7.59 -3.80 -7.95
N LYS A 45 7.43 -3.80 -6.63
CA LYS A 45 8.24 -4.58 -5.70
C LYS A 45 7.32 -5.39 -4.78
N GLN A 46 7.68 -6.66 -4.57
CA GLN A 46 6.93 -7.53 -3.68
C GLN A 46 7.09 -7.08 -2.23
N ILE A 47 5.99 -7.06 -1.48
CA ILE A 47 6.00 -6.76 -0.05
C ILE A 47 6.48 -8.01 0.69
N PRO A 48 7.53 -7.92 1.53
CA PRO A 48 8.04 -9.08 2.24
C PRO A 48 6.97 -9.77 3.09
N ARG A 49 6.94 -11.10 3.06
CA ARG A 49 6.00 -11.95 3.82
C ARG A 49 4.53 -11.81 3.41
N THR A 50 4.25 -11.29 2.21
CA THR A 50 2.90 -11.21 1.67
C THR A 50 2.88 -11.62 0.19
N SER A 51 1.69 -11.94 -0.32
CA SER A 51 1.43 -12.17 -1.74
C SER A 51 1.09 -10.87 -2.51
N PHE A 52 1.42 -9.70 -1.96
CA PHE A 52 1.10 -8.40 -2.54
C PHE A 52 2.33 -7.69 -3.09
N TRP A 53 2.09 -6.88 -4.11
CA TRP A 53 3.06 -6.02 -4.77
C TRP A 53 2.66 -4.57 -4.59
N ILE A 54 3.65 -3.69 -4.51
CA ILE A 54 3.47 -2.23 -4.42
C ILE A 54 4.30 -1.54 -5.50
N ILE A 55 3.81 -0.44 -6.05
CA ILE A 55 4.64 0.44 -6.89
C ILE A 55 5.70 1.16 -6.04
N THR A 56 6.93 1.31 -6.56
CA THR A 56 8.01 2.00 -5.81
C THR A 56 8.44 3.32 -6.43
N ASN A 57 7.96 3.64 -7.63
CA ASN A 57 8.23 4.93 -8.27
C ASN A 57 7.25 6.01 -7.78
N THR A 58 7.33 6.29 -6.48
CA THR A 58 6.50 7.25 -5.77
C THR A 58 7.37 8.10 -4.84
N ASN A 59 7.02 9.38 -4.70
CA ASN A 59 7.66 10.27 -3.75
C ASN A 59 7.18 9.99 -2.31
N THR A 60 7.83 10.60 -1.32
CA THR A 60 7.55 10.37 0.10
C THR A 60 6.10 10.68 0.46
N GLU A 61 5.56 11.79 -0.03
CA GLU A 61 4.16 12.18 0.21
C GLU A 61 3.17 11.14 -0.30
N ARG A 62 3.42 10.60 -1.50
CA ARG A 62 2.57 9.54 -2.05
C ARG A 62 2.68 8.24 -1.27
N LYS A 63 3.85 7.92 -0.71
CA LYS A 63 4.01 6.74 0.18
C LYS A 63 3.19 6.90 1.46
N LYS A 64 3.17 8.10 2.04
CA LYS A 64 2.35 8.46 3.20
C LYS A 64 0.87 8.23 2.90
N GLN A 65 0.38 8.80 1.80
CA GLN A 65 -1.01 8.64 1.35
C GLN A 65 -1.38 7.18 1.09
N ILE A 66 -0.50 6.39 0.45
CA ILE A 66 -0.76 4.95 0.25
C ILE A 66 -0.94 4.23 1.59
N ILE A 67 -0.07 4.51 2.57
CA ILE A 67 -0.14 3.86 3.90
C ILE A 67 -1.38 4.35 4.66
N GLU A 68 -1.69 5.63 4.57
CA GLU A 68 -2.92 6.22 5.09
C GLU A 68 -4.15 5.49 4.56
N ASP A 69 -4.29 5.40 3.24
CA ASP A 69 -5.43 4.76 2.56
C ASP A 69 -5.59 3.29 3.00
N VAL A 70 -4.49 2.53 3.07
CA VAL A 70 -4.52 1.14 3.55
C VAL A 70 -5.02 1.08 4.99
N MET A 71 -4.47 1.91 5.89
CA MET A 71 -4.84 1.87 7.30
C MET A 71 -6.28 2.35 7.54
N GLN A 72 -6.76 3.34 6.78
CA GLN A 72 -8.15 3.80 6.82
C GLN A 72 -9.11 2.69 6.40
N GLN A 73 -8.82 1.98 5.29
CA GLN A 73 -9.66 0.86 4.82
C GLN A 73 -9.60 -0.38 5.72
N MET A 74 -8.59 -0.47 6.59
CA MET A 74 -8.50 -1.51 7.63
C MET A 74 -9.15 -1.09 8.97
N ASP A 75 -9.82 0.06 9.00
CA ASP A 75 -10.52 0.67 10.16
C ASP A 75 -9.59 1.10 11.32
N PHE A 76 -8.34 1.47 11.04
CA PHE A 76 -7.50 2.06 12.08
C PHE A 76 -7.99 3.47 12.46
N LYS A 77 -7.85 3.82 13.74
CA LYS A 77 -8.21 5.15 14.24
C LYS A 77 -7.29 6.21 13.66
N LYS A 78 -7.85 7.39 13.33
CA LYS A 78 -7.14 8.54 12.77
C LYS A 78 -5.86 8.90 13.54
N LEU A 79 -5.90 8.95 14.87
CA LEU A 79 -4.71 9.24 15.71
C LEU A 79 -3.56 8.25 15.49
N THR A 80 -3.88 6.96 15.33
CA THR A 80 -2.88 5.91 15.06
C THR A 80 -2.28 6.10 13.67
N ILE A 81 -3.12 6.41 12.68
CA ILE A 81 -2.70 6.64 11.30
C ILE A 81 -1.76 7.84 11.23
N GLU A 82 -2.11 8.97 11.84
CA GLU A 82 -1.27 10.17 11.88
C GLU A 82 0.09 9.90 12.52
N SER A 83 0.12 9.14 13.62
CA SER A 83 1.37 8.74 14.28
C SER A 83 2.28 7.90 13.38
N VAL A 84 1.69 6.98 12.61
CA VAL A 84 2.45 6.13 11.67
C VAL A 84 2.94 6.94 10.45
N ILE A 85 2.17 7.90 9.97
CA ILE A 85 2.55 8.73 8.81
C ILE A 85 3.73 9.66 9.14
N GLN A 86 3.84 10.12 10.38
CA GLN A 86 4.93 10.99 10.83
C GLN A 86 6.31 10.32 10.80
N ILE A 87 6.38 8.99 10.85
CA ILE A 87 7.65 8.23 10.84
C ILE A 87 8.09 7.74 9.46
N ILE A 88 7.41 8.17 8.39
CA ILE A 88 7.69 7.84 6.97
C ILE A 88 8.46 8.97 6.30
#